data_AF-A0A953A5K6-F1
#
_entry.id   AF-A0A953A5K6-F1
#
_cell.length_a   1.000
_cell.length_b   1.000
_cell.length_c   1.000
_cell.angle_alpha   90.00
_cell.angle_beta   90.00
_cell.angle_gamma   90.00
#
_symmetry.space_group_name_H-M   'P 1'
#
loop_
_entity.id
_entity.type
_entity.pdbx_description
1 polymer ?
#
loop_
_entity_poly.entity_id
_entity_poly.type
_entity_poly.pdbx_seq_one_letter_code
_entity_poly.pdbx_strand_id
1 'polypeptide(L)'
;GKCAPADFLYSPGASSAKTLGRYTYRYATSVGAAAGNLYEQSVYATKKGNRCFAIRYMIHSGNIANYPAGAVKAFDRQKLISLFDSISATLKIY
;
A
#
# COMPACT_ATOMS: atom_id res chain seq x y z
N GLY A 1 0.17 18.86 11.55
CA GLY A 1 0.65 19.07 10.17
C GLY A 1 0.51 17.77 9.41
N LYS A 2 -0.10 17.80 8.22
CA LYS A 2 -0.48 16.62 7.42
C LYS A 2 0.74 15.74 7.13
N CYS A 3 0.80 14.55 7.72
CA CYS A 3 1.76 13.49 7.41
C CYS A 3 1.42 12.17 8.13
N ALA A 4 0.18 11.73 8.00
CA ALA A 4 -0.29 10.44 8.49
C ALA A 4 -0.90 9.64 7.33
N PRO A 5 -0.94 8.30 7.41
CA PRO A 5 -1.60 7.47 6.40
C PRO A 5 -3.06 7.88 6.12
N ALA A 6 -3.75 8.37 7.14
CA ALA A 6 -5.13 8.86 7.04
C ALA A 6 -5.28 10.10 6.14
N ASP A 7 -4.20 10.85 5.88
CA ASP A 7 -4.22 11.97 4.92
C ASP A 7 -4.27 11.47 3.46
N PHE A 8 -4.01 10.19 3.23
CA PHE A 8 -3.87 9.58 1.90
C PHE A 8 -4.91 8.48 1.64
N LEU A 9 -5.47 7.86 2.67
CA LEU A 9 -6.44 6.77 2.54
C LEU A 9 -7.87 7.30 2.76
N TYR A 10 -8.83 6.81 1.95
CA TYR A 10 -10.24 7.19 2.09
C TYR A 10 -10.86 6.61 3.37
N SER A 11 -10.62 5.33 3.63
CA SER A 11 -11.03 4.65 4.86
C SER A 11 -9.82 3.92 5.47
N PRO A 12 -8.95 4.63 6.21
CA PRO A 12 -7.75 4.05 6.79
C PRO A 12 -8.11 3.06 7.90
N GLY A 13 -7.50 1.89 7.88
CA GLY A 13 -7.42 1.02 9.04
C GLY A 13 -6.53 1.61 10.15
N ALA A 14 -6.32 0.84 11.22
CA ALA A 14 -5.50 1.27 12.34
C ALA A 14 -4.06 1.61 11.90
N SER A 15 -3.55 2.73 12.39
CA SER A 15 -2.17 3.15 12.13
C SER A 15 -1.20 2.39 13.03
N SER A 16 -0.09 1.94 12.46
CA SER A 16 1.03 1.30 13.18
C SER A 16 2.37 1.90 12.74
N ALA A 17 3.46 1.58 13.44
CA ALA A 17 4.81 1.88 12.96
C ALA A 17 5.31 0.72 12.10
N LYS A 18 5.90 1.01 10.94
CA LYS A 18 6.50 -0.01 10.05
C LYS A 18 7.82 0.48 9.48
N THR A 19 8.84 -0.36 9.54
CA THR A 19 10.15 -0.07 8.96
C THR A 19 10.20 -0.57 7.52
N LEU A 20 10.69 0.29 6.63
CA LEU A 20 10.89 -0.03 5.22
C LEU A 20 12.22 0.58 4.77
N GLY A 21 13.15 -0.28 4.36
CA GLY A 21 14.55 0.12 4.19
C GLY A 21 15.13 0.69 5.50
N ARG A 22 15.60 1.94 5.46
CA ARG A 22 16.27 2.61 6.59
C ARG A 22 15.39 3.56 7.40
N TYR A 23 14.11 3.66 7.07
CA TYR A 23 13.19 4.60 7.70
C TYR A 23 12.04 3.87 8.38
N THR A 24 11.62 4.41 9.52
CA THR A 24 10.37 4.02 10.18
C THR A 24 9.27 4.98 9.74
N TYR A 25 8.15 4.41 9.30
CA TYR A 25 7.00 5.13 8.81
C TYR A 25 5.80 4.89 9.73
N ARG A 26 4.86 5.84 9.71
CA ARG A 26 3.48 5.56 10.08
C ARG A 26 2.84 4.80 8.93
N TYR A 27 2.22 3.67 9.22
CA TYR A 27 1.67 2.74 8.24
C TYR A 27 0.18 2.51 8.50
N ALA A 28 -0.62 2.47 7.45
CA ALA A 28 -1.99 1.96 7.51
C ALA A 28 -2.39 1.35 6.16
N THR A 29 -3.44 0.53 6.18
CA THR A 29 -4.02 -0.10 5.00
C THR A 29 -5.44 0.37 4.76
N SER A 30 -5.93 0.20 3.54
CA SER A 30 -7.34 0.31 3.20
C SER A 30 -7.66 -0.74 2.14
N VAL A 31 -8.87 -1.28 2.18
CA VAL A 31 -9.37 -2.21 1.16
C VAL A 31 -10.72 -1.72 0.65
N GLY A 32 -11.00 -1.99 -0.62
CA GLY A 32 -12.27 -1.66 -1.24
C GLY A 32 -12.60 -2.62 -2.36
N ALA A 33 -13.86 -2.63 -2.79
CA ALA A 33 -14.31 -3.41 -3.91
C ALA A 33 -15.33 -2.59 -4.72
N ALA A 34 -15.22 -2.62 -6.05
CA ALA A 34 -16.16 -1.97 -6.96
C ALA A 34 -16.06 -2.56 -8.37
N ALA A 35 -17.19 -2.65 -9.08
CA ALA A 35 -17.28 -3.11 -10.47
C ALA A 35 -16.48 -4.41 -10.74
N GLY A 36 -16.59 -5.37 -9.82
CA GLY A 36 -15.90 -6.66 -9.92
C GLY A 36 -14.39 -6.64 -9.65
N ASN A 37 -13.85 -5.54 -9.14
CA ASN A 37 -12.45 -5.38 -8.77
C ASN A 37 -12.25 -5.30 -7.26
N LEU A 38 -11.05 -5.67 -6.82
CA LEU A 38 -10.53 -5.44 -5.48
C LEU A 38 -9.44 -4.37 -5.54
N TYR A 39 -9.46 -3.48 -4.54
CA TYR A 39 -8.50 -2.42 -4.34
C TYR A 39 -7.85 -2.63 -2.98
N GLU A 40 -6.55 -2.86 -2.97
CA GLU A 40 -5.76 -2.94 -1.75
C GLU A 40 -4.75 -1.80 -1.72
N GLN A 41 -4.78 -1.03 -0.65
CA GLN A 41 -3.89 0.10 -0.45
C GLN A 41 -3.11 -0.05 0.83
N SER A 42 -1.84 0.34 0.78
CA SER A 42 -0.95 0.47 1.92
C SER A 42 -0.24 1.81 1.82
N VAL A 43 -0.24 2.61 2.88
CA VAL A 43 0.46 3.90 2.89
C VAL A 43 1.48 3.93 4.01
N TYR A 44 2.72 4.26 3.65
CA TYR A 44 3.84 4.53 4.55
C TYR A 44 4.13 6.03 4.53
N ALA A 45 3.82 6.76 5.60
CA ALA A 45 4.01 8.20 5.71
C ALA A 45 5.09 8.55 6.75
N THR A 46 5.99 9.46 6.41
CA THR A 46 7.02 9.97 7.32
C THR A 46 7.34 11.44 7.01
N LYS A 47 7.76 12.17 8.03
CA LYS A 47 8.08 13.60 7.93
C LYS A 47 9.60 13.80 8.06
N LYS A 48 10.18 14.64 7.20
CA LYS A 48 11.55 15.14 7.36
C LYS A 48 11.55 16.66 7.26
N GLY A 49 11.91 17.34 8.37
CA GLY A 49 11.77 18.79 8.49
C GLY A 49 10.32 19.24 8.28
N ASN A 50 10.10 20.13 7.31
CA ASN A 50 8.77 20.62 6.94
C ASN A 50 8.13 19.85 5.77
N ARG A 51 8.78 18.81 5.24
CA ARG A 51 8.27 18.01 4.11
C ARG A 51 7.66 16.70 4.60
N CYS A 52 6.54 16.30 3.99
CA CYS A 52 5.95 14.98 4.17
C CYS A 52 6.27 14.10 2.96
N PHE A 53 6.66 12.86 3.25
CA PHE A 53 6.94 11.83 2.25
C PHE A 53 5.99 10.66 2.50
N ALA A 54 5.33 10.20 1.44
CA ALA A 54 4.43 9.06 1.51
C ALA A 54 4.70 8.10 0.35
N ILE A 55 4.76 6.81 0.68
CA ILE A 55 4.80 5.72 -0.30
C ILE A 55 3.46 5.02 -0.25
N ARG A 56 2.77 4.91 -1.39
CA ARG A 56 1.51 4.16 -1.51
C ARG A 56 1.74 2.92 -2.36
N TYR A 57 1.43 1.75 -1.83
CA TYR A 57 1.17 0.58 -2.65
C TYR A 57 -0.31 0.57 -3.00
N MET A 58 -0.62 0.41 -4.27
CA MET A 58 -1.98 0.25 -4.76
C MET A 58 -2.01 -0.95 -5.67
N ILE A 59 -2.71 -1.99 -5.21
CA ILE A 59 -2.97 -3.19 -5.99
C ILE A 59 -4.44 -3.12 -6.41
N HIS A 60 -4.66 -3.00 -7.71
CA HIS A 60 -5.97 -3.10 -8.33
C HIS A 60 -5.99 -4.40 -9.12
N SER A 61 -6.89 -5.30 -8.75
CA SER A 61 -7.03 -6.60 -9.38
C SER A 61 -8.50 -6.96 -9.61
N GLY A 62 -8.77 -7.84 -10.58
CA GLY A 62 -10.09 -8.45 -10.71
C GLY A 62 -10.37 -9.35 -9.51
N ASN A 63 -11.61 -9.32 -9.00
CA ASN A 63 -12.04 -10.27 -7.98
C ASN A 63 -12.18 -11.66 -8.63
N ILE A 64 -11.25 -12.57 -8.30
CA ILE A 64 -11.21 -13.91 -8.90
C ILE A 64 -12.51 -14.70 -8.72
N ALA A 65 -13.26 -14.44 -7.65
CA ALA A 65 -14.55 -15.08 -7.38
C ALA A 65 -15.63 -14.75 -8.43
N ASN A 66 -15.42 -13.74 -9.26
CA ASN A 66 -16.34 -13.37 -10.34
C ASN A 66 -16.09 -14.13 -11.65
N TYR A 67 -15.06 -14.98 -11.71
CA TYR A 67 -14.71 -15.73 -12.92
C TYR A 67 -15.05 -17.21 -12.76
N PRO A 68 -15.44 -17.89 -13.85
CA PRO A 68 -15.56 -19.35 -13.84
C PRO A 68 -14.26 -20.03 -13.40
N ALA A 69 -14.39 -21.20 -12.77
CA ALA A 69 -13.23 -21.97 -12.33
C ALA A 69 -12.28 -22.26 -13.50
N GLY A 70 -11.01 -21.90 -13.34
CA GLY A 70 -9.96 -22.12 -14.35
C GLY A 70 -9.87 -21.04 -15.43
N ALA A 71 -10.78 -20.07 -15.50
CA ALA A 71 -10.75 -19.02 -16.52
C ALA A 71 -9.60 -18.01 -16.34
N VAL A 72 -9.17 -17.81 -15.09
CA VAL A 72 -8.07 -16.89 -14.71
C VAL A 72 -7.22 -17.50 -13.59
N LYS A 73 -6.04 -16.92 -13.37
CA LYS A 73 -5.13 -17.31 -12.29
C LYS A 73 -4.89 -16.14 -11.34
N ALA A 74 -4.85 -16.43 -10.04
CA ALA A 74 -4.44 -15.46 -9.04
C ALA A 74 -2.98 -15.03 -9.27
N PHE A 75 -2.71 -13.74 -9.14
CA PHE A 75 -1.34 -13.25 -9.12
C PHE A 75 -0.67 -13.62 -7.78
N ASP A 76 0.66 -13.71 -7.79
CA ASP A 76 1.44 -13.90 -6.56
C ASP A 76 1.53 -12.58 -5.81
N ARG A 77 0.58 -12.36 -4.88
CA ARG A 77 0.50 -11.15 -4.08
C ARG A 77 1.75 -10.95 -3.22
N GLN A 78 2.30 -12.02 -2.65
CA GLN A 78 3.46 -11.92 -1.78
C GLN A 78 4.68 -11.46 -2.59
N LYS A 79 4.92 -12.06 -3.76
CA LYS A 79 6.00 -11.65 -4.67
C LYS A 79 5.85 -10.21 -5.13
N LEU A 80 4.63 -9.76 -5.42
CA LEU A 80 4.36 -8.36 -5.78
C LEU A 80 4.69 -7.40 -4.62
N ILE A 81 4.27 -7.72 -3.40
CA ILE A 81 4.59 -6.91 -2.21
C ILE A 81 6.10 -6.89 -1.95
N SER A 82 6.80 -8.02 -2.05
CA SER A 82 8.25 -8.07 -1.90
C SER A 82 8.99 -7.23 -2.94
N LEU A 83 8.48 -7.19 -4.17
CA LEU A 83 9.03 -6.30 -5.21
C LEU A 83 8.81 -4.83 -4.86
N PHE A 84 7.61 -4.45 -4.43
CA PHE A 84 7.32 -3.10 -3.96
C PHE A 84 8.20 -2.69 -2.77
N ASP A 85 8.36 -3.58 -1.79
CA ASP A 85 9.23 -3.37 -0.64
C ASP A 85 10.68 -3.13 -1.08
N SER A 86 11.17 -3.95 -2.03
CA SER A 86 12.52 -3.82 -2.59
C SER A 86 12.75 -2.48 -3.27
N ILE A 87 11.81 -2.02 -4.10
CA ILE A 87 11.88 -0.70 -4.75
C ILE A 87 11.87 0.41 -3.69
N SER A 88 10.95 0.32 -2.74
CA SER A 88 10.71 1.37 -1.74
C SER A 88 11.85 1.50 -0.74
N ALA A 89 12.53 0.40 -0.42
CA ALA A 89 13.70 0.40 0.45
C ALA A 89 14.88 1.21 -0.13
N THR A 90 14.89 1.50 -1.43
CA THR A 90 15.91 2.32 -2.09
C THR A 90 15.68 3.82 -1.97
N LEU A 91 14.50 4.27 -1.53
CA LEU A 91 14.17 5.68 -1.38
C LEU A 91 15.17 6.36 -0.43
N LYS A 92 15.68 7.53 -0.81
CA LYS A 92 16.49 8.40 0.04
C LYS A 92 15.75 9.71 0.27
N ILE A 93 15.52 10.05 1.53
CA ILE A 93 14.82 11.27 1.94
C ILE A 93 15.89 12.31 2.33
N TYR A 94 15.98 13.42 1.59
CA TYR A 94 16.91 14.53 1.82
C TYR A 94 16.24 15.75 2.43
#